data_AF-A0A258EFM4-F1
#
_entry.id   AF-A0A258EFM4-F1
#
_cell.length_a   1.000
_cell.length_b   1.000
_cell.length_c   1.000
_cell.angle_alpha   90.00
_cell.angle_beta   90.00
_cell.angle_gamma   90.00
#
_symmetry.space_group_name_H-M   'P 1'
#
loop_
_entity.id
_entity.type
_entity.pdbx_description
1 polymer ?
#
loop_
_entity_poly.entity_id
_entity_poly.type
_entity_poly.pdbx_seq_one_letter_code
_entity_poly.pdbx_strand_id
1 'polypeptide(L)'
;MNRFGRFLKDDSGTATIEFLFVFPIIFTIFTASFESSLYMAKYVMFDRGVDIVMRQVRLGNATGLTHQSLKREICKAGLLISSMADCLNKMRIWMQPVNTANFTMAAPPVTCVEQASQLNTDEPPANEFAYGTDNDIMLVRICLKEWPIFPTTAVSVKMPRQPDGSVAMIVTTVFVNEPG
;
A
#
# COMPACT_ATOMS: atom_id res chain seq x y z
N MET A 1 -8.77 60.27 -15.89
CA MET A 1 -7.65 60.03 -14.96
C MET A 1 -7.58 58.53 -14.69
N ASN A 2 -6.68 57.82 -15.39
CA ASN A 2 -6.69 56.35 -15.50
C ASN A 2 -6.24 55.66 -14.22
N ARG A 3 -7.19 55.23 -13.39
CA ARG A 3 -6.95 54.42 -12.18
C ARG A 3 -6.08 53.17 -12.45
N PHE A 4 -6.20 52.61 -13.66
CA PHE A 4 -5.42 51.46 -14.11
C PHE A 4 -3.91 51.75 -14.22
N GLY A 5 -3.52 52.96 -14.65
CA GLY A 5 -2.11 53.34 -14.74
C GLY A 5 -1.47 53.62 -13.37
N ARG A 6 -2.27 53.98 -12.37
CA ARG A 6 -1.81 54.14 -10.98
C ARG A 6 -1.65 52.79 -10.28
N PHE A 7 -2.54 51.84 -10.58
CA PHE A 7 -2.46 50.46 -10.10
C PHE A 7 -1.23 49.71 -10.65
N LEU A 8 -0.90 49.87 -11.92
CA LEU A 8 0.29 49.27 -12.53
C LEU A 8 1.63 49.83 -12.03
N LYS A 9 1.61 50.93 -11.27
CA LYS A 9 2.79 51.62 -10.76
C LYS A 9 2.87 51.57 -9.23
N ASP A 10 2.05 50.73 -8.62
CA ASP A 10 1.96 50.55 -7.17
C ASP A 10 2.85 49.40 -6.72
N ASP A 11 3.93 49.71 -6.01
CA ASP A 11 4.92 48.74 -5.51
C ASP A 11 4.56 48.19 -4.12
N SER A 12 3.39 48.55 -3.57
CA SER A 12 2.95 48.13 -2.22
C SER A 12 2.88 46.60 -2.03
N GLY A 13 2.80 45.82 -3.11
CA GLY A 13 2.78 44.35 -3.10
C GLY A 13 4.14 43.65 -3.25
N THR A 14 5.25 44.39 -3.33
CA THR A 14 6.58 43.81 -3.60
C THR A 14 6.99 42.68 -2.65
N ALA A 15 6.65 42.78 -1.36
CA ALA A 15 6.98 41.75 -0.38
C ALA A 15 6.10 40.50 -0.50
N THR A 16 4.89 40.62 -1.05
CA THR A 16 3.96 39.50 -1.24
C THR A 16 4.35 38.64 -2.44
N ILE A 17 5.00 39.23 -3.45
CA ILE A 17 5.48 38.53 -4.65
C ILE A 17 6.50 37.45 -4.29
N GLU A 18 7.46 37.77 -3.41
CA GLU A 18 8.45 36.79 -2.95
C GLU A 18 7.80 35.62 -2.22
N PHE A 19 6.85 35.90 -1.32
CA PHE A 19 6.09 34.86 -0.64
C PHE A 19 5.28 34.00 -1.61
N LEU A 20 4.64 34.59 -2.62
CA LEU A 20 3.86 33.87 -3.63
C LEU A 20 4.68 32.83 -4.40
N PHE A 21 5.97 33.09 -4.65
CA PHE A 21 6.83 32.18 -5.41
C PHE A 21 7.62 31.23 -4.53
N VAL A 22 8.23 31.72 -3.46
CA VAL A 22 9.13 30.93 -2.62
C VAL A 22 8.36 29.98 -1.70
N PHE A 23 7.25 30.45 -1.12
CA PHE A 23 6.49 29.65 -0.16
C PHE A 23 5.91 28.37 -0.77
N PRO A 24 5.22 28.38 -1.93
CA PRO A 24 4.68 27.15 -2.50
C PRO A 24 5.75 26.11 -2.84
N ILE A 25 6.94 26.54 -3.25
CA ILE A 25 8.06 25.64 -3.56
C ILE A 25 8.53 24.93 -2.29
N ILE A 26 8.85 25.69 -1.24
CA ILE A 26 9.31 25.12 0.03
C ILE A 26 8.21 24.27 0.67
N PHE A 27 6.96 24.74 0.63
CA PHE A 27 5.82 24.03 1.20
C PHE A 27 5.55 22.70 0.48
N THR A 28 5.72 22.65 -0.85
CA THR A 28 5.58 21.40 -1.62
C THR A 28 6.64 20.37 -1.26
N ILE A 29 7.89 20.81 -1.05
CA ILE A 29 8.98 19.93 -0.61
C ILE A 29 8.70 19.41 0.82
N PHE A 30 8.19 20.28 1.69
CA PHE A 30 7.82 19.93 3.06
C PHE A 30 6.69 18.88 3.09
N THR A 31 5.59 19.11 2.36
CA THR A 31 4.47 18.18 2.32
C THR A 31 4.86 16.85 1.67
N ALA A 32 5.66 16.86 0.62
CA ALA A 32 6.21 15.65 0.00
C ALA A 32 7.05 14.82 0.98
N SER A 33 7.92 15.49 1.75
CA SER A 33 8.77 14.83 2.77
C SER A 33 7.93 14.25 3.90
N PHE A 34 6.94 15.00 4.37
CA PHE A 34 6.03 14.57 5.42
C PHE A 34 5.18 13.36 4.98
N GLU A 35 4.57 13.44 3.80
CA GLU A 35 3.79 12.35 3.21
C GLU A 35 4.65 11.08 3.06
N SER A 36 5.87 11.22 2.56
CA SER A 36 6.81 10.11 2.42
C SER A 36 7.14 9.45 3.76
N SER A 37 7.38 10.25 4.82
CA SER A 37 7.68 9.73 6.16
C SER A 37 6.49 8.97 6.77
N LEU A 38 5.28 9.47 6.57
CA LEU A 38 4.05 8.81 7.03
C LEU A 38 3.84 7.47 6.32
N TYR A 39 4.05 7.44 5.00
CA TYR A 39 3.95 6.21 4.22
C TYR A 39 4.98 5.17 4.63
N MET A 40 6.22 5.57 4.89
CA MET A 40 7.25 4.65 5.37
C MET A 40 6.88 4.08 6.75
N ALA A 41 6.39 4.91 7.67
CA ALA A 41 5.94 4.44 8.97
C ALA A 41 4.78 3.44 8.84
N LYS A 42 3.80 3.73 7.98
CA LYS A 42 2.71 2.81 7.66
C LYS A 42 3.19 1.49 7.08
N TYR A 43 4.12 1.56 6.12
CA TYR A 43 4.69 0.39 5.47
C TYR A 43 5.39 -0.53 6.48
N VAL A 44 6.24 0.01 7.35
CA VAL A 44 6.97 -0.79 8.36
C VAL A 44 6.02 -1.46 9.36
N MET A 45 4.97 -0.77 9.83
CA MET A 45 4.01 -1.40 10.74
C MET A 45 3.19 -2.49 10.03
N PHE A 46 2.84 -2.26 8.77
CA PHE A 46 2.15 -3.26 7.94
C PHE A 46 3.03 -4.50 7.69
N ASP A 47 4.29 -4.30 7.29
CA ASP A 47 5.30 -5.34 7.07
C ASP A 47 5.49 -6.21 8.32
N ARG A 48 5.64 -5.56 9.49
CA ARG A 48 5.69 -6.26 10.78
C ARG A 48 4.41 -7.05 11.07
N GLY A 49 3.25 -6.47 10.79
CA GLY A 49 1.95 -7.13 10.98
C GLY A 49 1.82 -8.39 10.12
N VAL A 50 2.27 -8.31 8.86
CA VAL A 50 2.36 -9.45 7.95
C VAL A 50 3.28 -10.52 8.53
N ASP A 51 4.50 -10.19 8.95
CA ASP A 51 5.46 -11.17 9.47
C ASP A 51 4.94 -11.94 10.70
N ILE A 52 4.22 -11.26 11.61
CA ILE A 52 3.61 -11.90 12.79
C ILE A 52 2.60 -12.97 12.37
N VAL A 53 1.74 -12.64 11.40
CA VAL A 53 0.69 -13.55 10.92
C VAL A 53 1.30 -14.69 10.10
N MET A 54 2.22 -14.39 9.21
CA MET A 54 2.88 -15.39 8.37
C MET A 54 3.69 -16.40 9.18
N ARG A 55 4.22 -16.01 10.34
CA ARG A 55 4.79 -16.95 11.29
C ARG A 55 3.78 -17.99 11.79
N GLN A 56 2.54 -17.59 12.07
CA GLN A 56 1.49 -18.54 12.49
C GLN A 56 1.11 -19.50 11.36
N VAL A 57 1.11 -18.99 10.12
CA VAL A 57 0.89 -19.83 8.92
C VAL A 57 2.01 -20.86 8.76
N ARG A 58 3.26 -20.44 8.90
CA ARG A 58 4.45 -21.32 8.82
C ARG A 58 4.42 -22.47 9.81
N LEU A 59 3.90 -22.24 11.02
CA LEU A 59 3.86 -23.23 12.09
C LEU A 59 2.70 -24.23 11.95
N GLY A 60 1.94 -24.19 10.86
CA GLY A 60 0.77 -25.08 10.65
C GLY A 60 -0.39 -24.83 11.62
N ASN A 61 -0.31 -23.79 12.45
CA ASN A 61 -1.28 -23.50 13.51
C ASN A 61 -2.57 -22.86 12.97
N ALA A 62 -2.65 -22.70 11.65
CA ALA A 62 -3.72 -22.03 10.94
C ALA A 62 -4.36 -23.01 9.93
N THR A 63 -4.94 -24.09 10.45
CA THR A 63 -5.63 -25.11 9.66
C THR A 63 -6.93 -24.55 9.08
N GLY A 64 -7.11 -24.65 7.76
CA GLY A 64 -8.32 -24.16 7.08
C GLY A 64 -8.37 -22.64 6.85
N LEU A 65 -7.22 -21.99 6.68
CA LEU A 65 -7.17 -20.56 6.33
C LEU A 65 -7.87 -20.29 4.99
N THR A 66 -8.81 -19.37 5.03
CA THR A 66 -9.41 -18.75 3.84
C THR A 66 -8.72 -17.42 3.61
N HIS A 67 -8.81 -16.86 2.41
CA HIS A 67 -8.31 -15.52 2.14
C HIS A 67 -8.85 -14.49 3.14
N GLN A 68 -10.14 -14.60 3.48
CA GLN A 68 -10.82 -13.70 4.41
C GLN A 68 -10.31 -13.79 5.85
N SER A 69 -10.03 -15.01 6.34
CA SER A 69 -9.50 -15.16 7.69
C SER A 69 -8.08 -14.62 7.78
N LEU A 70 -7.25 -14.87 6.76
CA LEU A 70 -5.88 -14.34 6.70
C LEU A 70 -5.87 -12.80 6.64
N LYS A 71 -6.73 -12.21 5.81
CA LYS A 71 -6.93 -10.75 5.78
C LYS A 71 -7.25 -10.20 7.16
N ARG A 72 -8.17 -10.85 7.89
CA ARG A 72 -8.60 -10.40 9.22
C ARG A 72 -7.45 -10.43 10.24
N GLU A 73 -6.63 -11.47 10.23
CA GLU A 73 -5.49 -11.55 11.14
C GLU A 73 -4.43 -10.50 10.82
N ILE A 74 -4.15 -10.24 9.54
CA ILE A 74 -3.22 -9.17 9.13
C ILE A 74 -3.77 -7.80 9.54
N CYS A 75 -5.05 -7.53 9.33
CA CYS A 75 -5.69 -6.27 9.74
C CYS A 75 -5.62 -6.05 11.26
N LYS A 76 -5.79 -7.10 12.07
CA LYS A 76 -5.66 -7.03 13.53
C LYS A 76 -4.21 -6.74 13.94
N ALA A 77 -3.24 -7.35 13.28
CA ALA A 77 -1.82 -7.18 13.59
C ALA A 77 -1.23 -5.84 13.12
N GLY A 78 -1.80 -5.25 12.05
CA GLY A 78 -1.28 -4.05 11.38
C GLY A 78 -1.40 -2.73 12.16
N LEU A 79 -2.19 -2.67 13.24
CA LEU A 79 -2.37 -1.56 14.20
C LEU A 79 -2.71 -0.14 13.68
N LEU A 80 -2.52 0.17 12.38
CA LEU A 80 -2.62 1.53 11.83
C LEU A 80 -3.86 1.79 10.96
N ILE A 81 -4.75 0.82 10.83
CA ILE A 81 -5.88 0.95 9.90
C ILE A 81 -7.09 1.49 10.66
N SER A 82 -7.63 2.61 10.19
CA SER A 82 -8.70 3.38 10.86
C SER A 82 -9.99 2.59 11.07
N SER A 83 -10.24 1.55 10.25
CA SER A 83 -11.37 0.64 10.38
C SER A 83 -11.03 -0.75 9.87
N MET A 84 -11.44 -1.78 10.61
CA MET A 84 -11.29 -3.18 10.19
C MET A 84 -11.94 -3.45 8.82
N ALA A 85 -13.12 -2.88 8.57
CA ALA A 85 -13.83 -3.06 7.30
C ALA A 85 -13.05 -2.47 6.12
N ASP A 86 -12.45 -1.30 6.34
CA ASP A 86 -11.66 -0.61 5.31
C ASP A 86 -10.38 -1.38 4.97
N CYS A 87 -9.71 -1.95 5.98
CA CYS A 87 -8.56 -2.84 5.77
C CYS A 87 -8.90 -4.03 4.86
N LEU A 88 -10.00 -4.73 5.17
CA LEU A 88 -10.39 -5.95 4.45
C LEU A 88 -10.73 -5.66 2.97
N ASN A 89 -11.31 -4.48 2.71
CA ASN A 89 -11.72 -4.05 1.36
C ASN A 89 -10.54 -3.59 0.51
N LYS A 90 -9.53 -2.98 1.14
CA LYS A 90 -8.36 -2.42 0.46
C LYS A 90 -7.22 -3.42 0.28
N MET A 91 -7.33 -4.61 0.85
CA MET A 91 -6.28 -5.61 0.83
C MET A 91 -6.55 -6.75 -0.16
N ARG A 92 -5.49 -7.23 -0.80
CA ARG A 92 -5.47 -8.48 -1.56
C ARG A 92 -4.21 -9.28 -1.25
N ILE A 93 -4.37 -10.59 -1.12
CA ILE A 93 -3.30 -11.54 -0.83
C ILE A 93 -3.17 -12.48 -2.01
N TRP A 94 -1.92 -12.69 -2.45
CA TRP A 94 -1.52 -13.74 -3.38
C TRP A 94 -0.57 -14.69 -2.66
N MET A 95 -0.84 -15.98 -2.78
CA MET A 95 -0.06 -17.04 -2.17
C MET A 95 0.12 -18.14 -3.20
N GLN A 96 1.37 -18.48 -3.49
CA GLN A 96 1.68 -19.54 -4.43
C GLN A 96 2.91 -20.33 -3.98
N PRO A 97 2.95 -21.65 -4.21
CA PRO A 97 4.17 -22.42 -4.07
C PRO A 97 5.18 -22.02 -5.15
N VAL A 98 6.45 -21.96 -4.79
CA VAL A 98 7.56 -21.71 -5.70
C VAL A 98 8.10 -23.05 -6.17
N ASN A 99 8.07 -23.28 -7.48
CA ASN A 99 8.69 -24.45 -8.08
C ASN A 99 10.22 -24.33 -7.99
N THR A 100 10.87 -25.21 -7.23
CA THR A 100 12.32 -25.21 -6.98
C THR A 100 13.15 -25.71 -8.18
N ALA A 101 12.53 -26.35 -9.17
CA ALA A 101 13.23 -26.87 -10.34
C ALA A 101 13.50 -25.77 -11.39
N ASN A 102 12.61 -24.79 -11.52
CA ASN A 102 12.67 -23.78 -12.59
C ASN A 102 12.47 -22.34 -12.09
N PHE A 103 12.14 -22.14 -10.80
CA PHE A 103 11.87 -20.83 -10.18
C PHE A 103 10.83 -19.98 -10.94
N THR A 104 9.91 -20.63 -11.66
CA THR A 104 8.83 -19.92 -12.35
C THR A 104 7.78 -19.48 -11.32
N MET A 105 7.51 -18.18 -11.28
CA MET A 105 6.52 -17.56 -10.39
C MET A 105 5.51 -16.79 -11.23
N ALA A 106 4.23 -16.89 -10.90
CA ALA A 106 3.23 -16.00 -11.47
C ALA A 106 3.54 -14.55 -11.06
N ALA A 107 3.58 -13.65 -12.03
CA ALA A 107 3.63 -12.22 -11.75
C ALA A 107 2.37 -11.83 -10.96
N PRO A 108 2.49 -10.93 -9.97
CA PRO A 108 1.29 -10.43 -9.32
C PRO A 108 0.48 -9.61 -10.34
N PRO A 109 -0.85 -9.57 -10.24
CA PRO A 109 -1.67 -8.65 -11.00
C PRO A 109 -1.18 -7.21 -10.80
N VAL A 110 -1.30 -6.39 -11.84
CA VAL A 110 -0.98 -4.96 -11.79
C VAL A 110 -1.91 -4.23 -10.81
N THR A 111 -3.16 -4.69 -10.73
CA THR A 111 -4.21 -4.12 -9.89
C THR A 111 -4.21 -4.75 -8.50
N CYS A 112 -4.14 -3.90 -7.48
CA CYS A 112 -4.21 -4.33 -6.09
C CYS A 112 -5.60 -4.89 -5.75
N VAL A 113 -6.63 -4.09 -6.02
CA VAL A 113 -8.05 -4.41 -5.84
C VAL A 113 -8.82 -3.73 -6.97
N GLU A 114 -9.65 -4.48 -7.70
CA GLU A 114 -10.45 -3.99 -8.84
C GLU A 114 -11.48 -2.92 -8.43
N GLN A 115 -12.10 -3.04 -7.25
CA GLN A 115 -13.04 -2.05 -6.70
C GLN A 115 -12.86 -1.88 -5.20
N ALA A 116 -12.68 -0.64 -4.74
CA ALA A 116 -12.52 -0.31 -3.32
C ALA A 116 -13.85 -0.32 -2.51
N SER A 117 -14.99 -0.39 -3.20
CA SER A 117 -16.34 -0.22 -2.62
C SER A 117 -17.12 -1.51 -2.40
N GLN A 118 -16.63 -2.66 -2.89
CA GLN A 118 -17.26 -3.95 -2.64
C GLN A 118 -16.38 -4.74 -1.67
N LEU A 119 -17.00 -5.30 -0.64
CA LEU A 119 -16.36 -6.28 0.23
C LEU A 119 -15.76 -7.35 -0.66
N ASN A 120 -14.44 -7.35 -0.79
CA ASN A 120 -13.71 -8.30 -1.63
C ASN A 120 -13.65 -9.63 -0.86
N THR A 121 -14.81 -10.26 -0.74
CA THR A 121 -15.08 -11.53 -0.05
C THR A 121 -14.80 -12.74 -0.93
N ASP A 122 -14.59 -12.51 -2.22
CA ASP A 122 -14.31 -13.57 -3.17
C ASP A 122 -12.93 -14.15 -2.90
N GLU A 123 -12.88 -15.46 -2.72
CA GLU A 123 -11.63 -16.20 -2.68
C GLU A 123 -10.95 -16.03 -4.06
N PRO A 124 -9.66 -15.63 -4.11
CA PRO A 124 -8.94 -15.57 -5.37
C PRO A 124 -9.01 -16.94 -6.05
N PRO A 125 -8.98 -17.01 -7.39
CA PRO A 125 -8.89 -18.29 -8.06
C PRO A 125 -7.67 -19.07 -7.56
N ALA A 126 -7.76 -20.40 -7.53
CA ALA A 126 -6.76 -21.27 -6.89
C ALA A 126 -5.33 -21.12 -7.45
N ASN A 127 -5.17 -20.54 -8.65
CA ASN A 127 -3.88 -20.19 -9.23
C ASN A 127 -3.21 -18.97 -8.58
N GLU A 128 -3.97 -18.12 -7.89
CA GLU A 128 -3.50 -16.91 -7.20
C GLU A 128 -3.36 -17.11 -5.69
N PHE A 129 -4.14 -18.05 -5.13
CA PHE A 129 -4.10 -18.39 -3.71
C PHE A 129 -4.17 -19.92 -3.54
N ALA A 130 -2.99 -20.54 -3.46
CA ALA A 130 -2.82 -21.96 -3.21
C ALA A 130 -1.94 -22.19 -1.99
N TYR A 131 -2.32 -23.16 -1.16
CA TYR A 131 -1.47 -23.72 -0.14
C TYR A 131 -0.54 -24.78 -0.74
N GLY A 132 0.74 -24.73 -0.36
CA GLY A 132 1.70 -25.78 -0.67
C GLY A 132 1.60 -26.95 0.31
N THR A 133 2.33 -28.00 0.00
CA THR A 133 2.54 -29.16 0.86
C THR A 133 3.74 -28.96 1.79
N ASP A 134 3.97 -29.91 2.70
CA ASP A 134 5.11 -29.84 3.62
C ASP A 134 6.43 -29.74 2.86
N ASN A 135 7.31 -28.86 3.33
CA ASN A 135 8.59 -28.50 2.71
C ASN A 135 8.50 -27.72 1.38
N ASP A 136 7.31 -27.30 0.94
CA ASP A 136 7.22 -26.37 -0.18
C ASP A 136 7.62 -24.95 0.26
N ILE A 137 8.36 -24.27 -0.62
CA ILE A 137 8.66 -22.84 -0.47
C ILE A 137 7.43 -22.08 -0.93
N MET A 138 6.85 -21.29 -0.04
CA MET A 138 5.68 -20.46 -0.30
C MET A 138 6.08 -19.01 -0.51
N LEU A 139 5.63 -18.42 -1.60
CA LEU A 139 5.74 -17.00 -1.88
C LEU A 139 4.40 -16.33 -1.59
N VAL A 140 4.44 -15.30 -0.74
CA VAL A 140 3.28 -14.50 -0.39
C VAL A 140 3.52 -13.05 -0.72
N ARG A 141 2.56 -12.47 -1.44
CA ARG A 141 2.52 -11.05 -1.76
C ARG A 141 1.21 -10.50 -1.24
N ILE A 142 1.28 -9.42 -0.49
CA ILE A 142 0.11 -8.77 0.07
C ILE A 142 0.14 -7.33 -0.39
N CYS A 143 -0.94 -6.91 -1.04
CA CYS A 143 -1.12 -5.53 -1.44
C CYS A 143 -2.20 -4.88 -0.58
N LEU A 144 -1.90 -3.69 -0.07
CA LEU A 144 -2.84 -2.80 0.61
C LEU A 144 -2.92 -1.48 -0.16
N LYS A 145 -4.14 -1.14 -0.56
CA LYS A 145 -4.45 0.09 -1.30
C LYS A 145 -4.60 1.27 -0.35
N GLU A 146 -3.92 2.38 -0.64
CA GLU A 146 -3.95 3.61 0.16
C GLU A 146 -4.14 4.85 -0.72
N TRP A 147 -4.75 5.89 -0.16
CA TRP A 147 -4.99 7.14 -0.86
C TRP A 147 -3.95 8.21 -0.47
N PRO A 148 -3.38 8.96 -1.45
CA PRO A 148 -2.50 10.10 -1.19
C PRO A 148 -3.22 11.18 -0.39
N ILE A 149 -2.52 11.72 0.61
CA ILE A 149 -3.01 12.85 1.40
C ILE A 149 -2.84 14.14 0.58
N PHE A 150 -1.71 14.25 -0.14
CA PHE A 150 -1.42 15.40 -0.98
C PHE A 150 -1.27 14.96 -2.45
N PRO A 151 -2.36 14.87 -3.23
CA PRO A 151 -2.29 14.41 -4.62
C PRO A 151 -1.42 15.32 -5.52
N THR A 152 -1.16 16.56 -5.09
CA THR A 152 -0.37 17.55 -5.83
C THR A 152 1.14 17.38 -5.71
N THR A 153 1.63 16.65 -4.70
CA THR A 153 3.07 16.55 -4.45
C THR A 153 3.78 15.70 -5.50
N ALA A 154 3.08 14.84 -6.25
CA ALA A 154 3.61 13.88 -7.25
C ALA A 154 4.71 12.92 -6.74
N VAL A 155 5.30 13.20 -5.57
CA VAL A 155 6.30 12.45 -4.84
C VAL A 155 5.55 11.46 -3.94
N SER A 156 4.92 10.48 -4.58
CA SER A 156 4.58 9.24 -3.88
C SER A 156 5.82 8.35 -3.90
N VAL A 157 6.18 7.82 -2.74
CA VAL A 157 7.40 7.03 -2.48
C VAL A 157 7.45 5.77 -3.33
N LYS A 158 7.88 5.82 -4.60
CA LYS A 158 8.05 4.65 -5.50
C LYS A 158 6.91 3.61 -5.51
N MET A 159 5.74 3.94 -4.98
CA MET A 159 4.64 3.01 -4.84
C MET A 159 3.98 2.86 -6.20
N PRO A 160 3.63 1.62 -6.61
CA PRO A 160 2.88 1.41 -7.83
C PRO A 160 1.55 2.17 -7.74
N ARG A 161 1.34 3.06 -8.71
CA ARG A 161 0.08 3.79 -8.87
C ARG A 161 -0.96 2.84 -9.45
N GLN A 162 -2.16 2.91 -8.90
CA GLN A 162 -3.30 2.14 -9.35
C GLN A 162 -4.10 2.93 -10.39
N PRO A 163 -4.89 2.28 -11.25
CA PRO A 163 -5.67 2.96 -12.30
C PRO A 163 -6.63 4.04 -11.79
N ASP A 164 -7.05 3.95 -10.53
CA ASP A 164 -7.95 4.90 -9.87
C ASP A 164 -7.22 6.07 -9.19
N GLY A 165 -5.88 6.17 -9.34
CA GLY A 165 -5.07 7.25 -8.77
C GLY A 165 -4.64 7.02 -7.33
N SER A 166 -5.02 5.88 -6.73
CA SER A 166 -4.49 5.47 -5.43
C SER A 166 -3.07 4.91 -5.56
N VAL A 167 -2.44 4.66 -4.43
CA VAL A 167 -1.15 3.98 -4.33
C VAL A 167 -1.32 2.62 -3.68
N ALA A 168 -0.41 1.69 -3.98
CA ALA A 168 -0.44 0.35 -3.42
C ALA A 168 0.84 0.09 -2.61
N MET A 169 0.68 -0.29 -1.35
CA MET A 169 1.76 -0.82 -0.52
C MET A 169 1.81 -2.33 -0.71
N ILE A 170 2.93 -2.84 -1.22
CA ILE A 170 3.11 -4.27 -1.49
C ILE A 170 4.18 -4.81 -0.56
N VAL A 171 3.81 -5.77 0.27
CA VAL A 171 4.73 -6.56 1.10
C VAL A 171 4.89 -7.93 0.47
N THR A 172 6.13 -8.39 0.34
CA THR A 172 6.44 -9.72 -0.19
C THR A 172 7.27 -10.47 0.82
N THR A 173 6.83 -11.68 1.17
CA THR A 173 7.51 -12.55 2.12
C THR A 173 7.52 -13.99 1.59
N VAL A 174 8.54 -14.73 2.01
CA VAL A 174 8.77 -16.12 1.59
C VAL A 174 8.99 -16.95 2.84
N PHE A 175 8.31 -18.09 2.93
CA PHE A 175 8.47 -19.03 4.03
C PHE A 175 8.44 -20.47 3.52
N VAL A 176 8.94 -21.39 4.33
CA VAL A 176 8.83 -22.84 4.07
C VAL A 176 7.77 -23.38 5.01
N ASN A 177 6.88 -24.24 4.50
CA ASN A 177 5.93 -24.93 5.36
C ASN A 177 6.69 -25.99 6.19
N GLU A 178 6.75 -25.80 7.51
CA GLU A 178 7.41 -26.76 8.38
C GLU A 178 6.55 -28.02 8.52
N PRO A 179 7.15 -29.23 8.44
CA PRO A 179 6.42 -30.44 8.79
C PRO A 179 6.00 -30.35 10.27
N GLY A 180 4.71 -30.65 10.52
CA GLY A 180 4.14 -30.70 11.88
C GLY A 180 4.70 -31.81 12.75
#